data_AF-A0A9E5TL54-F1
#
_entry.id   AF-A0A9E5TL54-F1
#
_cell.length_a   1.000
_cell.length_b   1.000
_cell.length_c   1.000
_cell.angle_alpha   90.00
_cell.angle_beta   90.00
_cell.angle_gamma   90.00
#
_symmetry.space_group_name_H-M   'P 1'
#
loop_
_entity.id
_entity.type
_entity.pdbx_description
1 polymer ?
#
loop_
_entity_poly.entity_id
_entity_poly.type
_entity_poly.pdbx_seq_one_letter_code
_entity_poly.pdbx_strand_id
1 'polypeptide(L)'
;AGLEKIAEARRSGQWDAAINRERTHVIPPDLEKALRQRKGAIAAYSSLSDSRKKEILHWLFTAKRPETRQRRVEAIVGEVAE
;
A
#
# COMPACT_ATOMS: atom_id res chain seq x y z
N ALA A 1 16.32 -0.85 -14.26
CA ALA A 1 15.35 0.25 -14.13
C ALA A 1 14.08 -0.26 -13.42
N GLY A 2 13.93 -0.02 -12.12
CA GLY A 2 12.72 -0.45 -11.40
C GLY A 2 12.70 -0.20 -9.89
N LEU A 3 13.87 -0.10 -9.25
CA LEU A 3 13.99 -0.09 -7.79
C LEU A 3 14.46 1.24 -7.18
N GLU A 4 14.94 2.18 -8.00
CA GLU A 4 15.63 3.38 -7.47
C GLU A 4 14.68 4.50 -7.02
N LYS A 5 13.45 4.55 -7.55
CA LYS A 5 12.47 5.60 -7.20
C LYS A 5 11.74 5.39 -5.87
N ILE A 6 11.95 4.27 -5.18
CA ILE A 6 11.26 3.95 -3.91
C ILE A 6 11.99 4.57 -2.70
N ALA A 7 13.24 4.99 -2.87
CA ALA A 7 14.05 5.54 -1.78
C ALA A 7 13.61 6.96 -1.33
N GLU A 8 13.00 7.76 -2.19
CA GLU A 8 12.63 9.15 -1.87
C GLU A 8 11.32 9.30 -1.08
N ALA A 9 10.45 8.30 -1.09
CA ALA A 9 9.25 8.28 -0.24
C ALA A 9 9.55 7.92 1.23
N ARG A 10 10.83 7.74 1.59
CA ARG A 10 11.31 7.31 2.92
C ARG A 10 11.17 8.38 4.01
N ARG A 11 10.86 9.65 3.70
CA ARG A 11 10.99 10.74 4.68
C ARG A 11 9.72 11.34 5.26
N SER A 12 8.55 11.13 4.69
CA SER A 12 7.40 11.94 5.09
C SER A 12 6.46 11.19 6.03
N GLY A 13 6.41 11.65 7.29
CA GLY A 13 5.30 11.43 8.23
C GLY A 13 3.96 12.02 7.76
N GLN A 14 3.73 12.10 6.45
CA GLN A 14 2.49 12.54 5.81
C GLN A 14 1.40 11.47 5.79
N TRP A 15 1.71 10.28 6.28
CA TRP A 15 0.83 9.13 6.27
C TRP A 15 -0.18 9.15 7.43
N ASP A 16 0.22 9.64 8.61
CA ASP A 16 -0.68 9.79 9.76
C ASP A 16 -1.83 10.77 9.47
N ALA A 17 -1.51 11.84 8.72
CA ALA A 17 -2.49 12.80 8.22
C ALA A 17 -3.44 12.23 7.15
N ALA A 18 -3.05 11.18 6.43
CA ALA A 18 -3.89 10.55 5.40
C ALA A 18 -4.99 9.65 5.99
N ILE A 19 -4.76 9.10 7.19
CA ILE A 19 -5.78 8.33 7.94
C ILE A 19 -6.84 9.23 8.55
N ASN A 20 -6.46 10.41 9.07
CA ASN A 20 -7.40 11.34 9.69
C ASN A 20 -8.29 12.09 8.68
N ARG A 21 -7.87 12.17 7.41
CA ARG A 21 -8.49 13.04 6.41
C ARG A 21 -9.08 12.24 5.26
N GLU A 22 -10.14 11.48 5.51
CA GLU A 22 -11.14 11.08 4.49
C GLU A 22 -10.55 10.51 3.17
N ARG A 23 -9.38 9.86 3.23
CA ARG A 23 -8.63 9.37 2.05
C ARG A 23 -8.40 7.88 2.12
N THR A 24 -9.33 7.15 2.73
CA THR A 24 -9.37 5.67 2.68
C THR A 24 -9.40 5.15 1.23
N HIS A 25 -9.88 5.96 0.29
CA HIS A 25 -9.91 5.61 -1.14
C HIS A 25 -8.57 5.84 -1.86
N VAL A 26 -7.58 6.50 -1.24
CA VAL A 26 -6.31 6.82 -1.90
C VAL A 26 -5.31 5.71 -1.65
N ILE A 27 -5.05 4.90 -2.68
CA ILE A 27 -4.04 3.85 -2.64
C ILE A 27 -2.65 4.49 -2.52
N PRO A 28 -1.82 4.11 -1.53
CA PRO A 28 -0.47 4.64 -1.42
C PRO A 28 0.35 4.23 -2.65
N PRO A 29 1.16 5.12 -3.23
CA PRO A 29 1.92 4.86 -4.46
C PRO A 29 2.82 3.62 -4.38
N ASP A 30 3.34 3.30 -3.19
CA ASP A 30 4.17 2.09 -2.98
C ASP A 30 3.35 0.80 -3.17
N LEU A 31 2.13 0.78 -2.61
CA LEU A 31 1.19 -0.33 -2.75
C LEU A 31 0.66 -0.40 -4.19
N GLU A 32 0.28 0.74 -4.77
CA GLU A 32 -0.18 0.78 -6.17
C GLU A 32 0.89 0.23 -7.11
N LYS A 33 2.15 0.65 -6.95
CA LYS A 33 3.25 0.18 -7.78
C LYS A 33 3.46 -1.33 -7.66
N ALA A 34 3.33 -1.90 -6.46
CA ALA A 34 3.45 -3.33 -6.26
C ALA A 34 2.24 -4.10 -6.82
N LEU A 35 1.03 -3.58 -6.66
CA LEU A 35 -0.18 -4.13 -7.28
C LEU A 35 -0.07 -4.08 -8.82
N ARG A 36 0.50 -3.04 -9.42
CA ARG A 36 0.74 -2.95 -10.87
C ARG A 36 1.73 -3.99 -11.40
N GLN A 37 2.61 -4.54 -10.54
CA GLN A 37 3.53 -5.61 -10.96
C GLN A 37 2.81 -6.95 -11.16
N ARG A 38 1.61 -7.12 -10.61
CA ARG A 38 0.79 -8.32 -10.78
C ARG A 38 -0.44 -7.98 -11.61
N LYS A 39 -0.64 -8.67 -12.74
CA LYS A 39 -1.87 -8.51 -13.53
C LYS A 39 -3.08 -8.89 -12.67
N GLY A 40 -4.10 -8.04 -12.66
CA GLY A 40 -5.33 -8.29 -11.90
C GLY A 40 -5.31 -7.82 -10.44
N ALA A 41 -4.14 -7.62 -9.82
CA ALA A 41 -4.06 -7.28 -8.40
C ALA A 41 -4.63 -5.88 -8.07
N ILE A 42 -4.46 -4.89 -8.96
CA ILE A 42 -5.14 -3.59 -8.81
C ILE A 42 -6.66 -3.75 -8.83
N ALA A 43 -7.18 -4.56 -9.75
CA ALA A 43 -8.62 -4.75 -9.90
C ALA A 43 -9.18 -5.50 -8.70
N ALA A 44 -8.49 -6.54 -8.23
CA ALA A 44 -8.83 -7.27 -7.02
C ALA A 44 -8.83 -6.37 -5.79
N TYR A 45 -7.76 -5.58 -5.59
CA TYR A 45 -7.71 -4.59 -4.50
C TYR A 45 -8.83 -3.55 -4.60
N SER A 46 -9.13 -3.05 -5.81
CA SER A 46 -10.22 -2.12 -6.03
C SER A 46 -11.60 -2.74 -5.76
N SER A 47 -11.73 -4.05 -5.99
CA SER A 47 -12.95 -4.82 -5.70
C SER A 47 -13.14 -5.13 -4.22
N LEU A 48 -12.13 -4.91 -3.37
CA LEU A 48 -12.24 -5.10 -1.93
C LEU A 48 -13.21 -4.09 -1.30
N SER A 49 -13.90 -4.55 -0.26
CA SER A 49 -14.74 -3.71 0.59
C SER A 49 -13.93 -2.61 1.28
N ASP A 50 -14.58 -1.48 1.56
CA ASP A 50 -13.95 -0.33 2.24
C ASP A 50 -13.30 -0.72 3.57
N SER A 51 -13.93 -1.62 4.34
CA SER A 51 -13.37 -2.17 5.59
C SER A 51 -12.04 -2.90 5.37
N ARG A 52 -11.93 -3.72 4.32
CA ARG A 52 -10.70 -4.46 4.01
C ARG A 52 -9.60 -3.50 3.54
N LYS A 53 -9.96 -2.51 2.73
CA LYS A 53 -9.03 -1.44 2.33
C LYS A 53 -8.52 -0.68 3.56
N LYS A 54 -9.38 -0.33 4.52
CA LYS A 54 -9.01 0.28 5.80
C LYS A 54 -8.03 -0.58 6.59
N GLU A 55 -8.31 -1.87 6.76
CA GLU A 55 -7.44 -2.79 7.47
C GLU A 55 -6.05 -2.87 6.82
N ILE A 56 -6.00 -3.04 5.50
CA ILE A 56 -4.76 -3.10 4.74
C ILE A 56 -3.95 -1.81 4.90
N LEU A 57 -4.61 -0.66 4.75
CA LEU A 57 -3.97 0.65 4.94
C LEU A 57 -3.45 0.79 6.36
N HIS A 58 -4.26 0.48 7.37
CA HIS A 58 -3.86 0.51 8.77
C HIS A 58 -2.65 -0.40 9.04
N TRP A 59 -2.67 -1.63 8.51
CA TRP A 59 -1.56 -2.55 8.62
C TRP A 59 -0.31 -2.02 7.91
N LEU A 60 -0.44 -1.34 6.77
CA LEU A 60 0.70 -0.72 6.11
C LEU A 60 1.26 0.46 6.93
N PHE A 61 0.40 1.27 7.54
CA PHE A 61 0.79 2.44 8.33
C PHE A 61 1.43 2.11 9.67
N THR A 62 1.02 1.00 10.29
CA THR A 62 1.68 0.52 11.52
C THR A 62 3.13 0.06 11.27
N ALA A 63 3.54 -0.16 10.01
CA ALA A 63 4.93 -0.48 9.68
C ALA A 63 5.81 0.77 9.65
N LYS A 64 6.39 1.10 10.81
CA LYS A 64 7.33 2.23 10.96
C LYS A 64 8.65 2.04 10.20
N ARG A 65 9.04 0.79 9.93
CA ARG A 65 10.28 0.45 9.21
C ARG A 65 10.01 0.24 7.72
N PRO A 66 10.84 0.79 6.82
CA PRO A 66 10.64 0.65 5.37
C PRO A 66 10.74 -0.81 4.90
N GLU A 67 11.64 -1.61 5.47
CA GLU A 67 11.73 -3.05 5.16
C GLU A 67 10.44 -3.81 5.52
N THR A 68 9.88 -3.55 6.71
CA THR A 68 8.62 -4.16 7.15
C THR A 68 7.46 -3.70 6.28
N ARG A 69 7.46 -2.43 5.86
CA ARG A 69 6.42 -1.89 4.97
C ARG A 69 6.45 -2.61 3.62
N GLN A 70 7.63 -2.78 3.03
CA GLN A 70 7.78 -3.47 1.74
C GLN A 70 7.30 -4.92 1.84
N ARG A 71 7.71 -5.65 2.89
CA ARG A 71 7.21 -7.00 3.18
C ARG A 71 5.69 -7.07 3.29
N ARG A 72 5.05 -6.09 3.93
CA ARG A 72 3.59 -6.02 4.04
C ARG A 72 2.94 -5.72 2.69
N VAL A 73 3.49 -4.80 1.90
CA VAL A 73 3.02 -4.54 0.53
C VAL A 73 3.04 -5.81 -0.31
N GLU A 74 4.15 -6.54 -0.29
CA GLU A 74 4.29 -7.82 -1.01
C GLU A 74 3.28 -8.86 -0.51
N ALA A 75 3.06 -8.94 0.81
CA ALA A 75 2.06 -9.84 1.40
C ALA A 75 0.63 -9.49 0.95
N ILE A 76 0.26 -8.20 0.96
CA ILE A 76 -1.04 -7.71 0.48
C ILE A 76 -1.22 -8.06 -0.99
N VAL A 77 -0.21 -7.77 -1.81
CA VAL A 77 -0.23 -8.05 -3.26
C VAL A 77 -0.35 -9.55 -3.51
N GLY A 78 0.31 -10.38 -2.70
CA GLY A 78 0.14 -11.84 -2.72
C GLY A 78 -1.28 -12.27 -2.39
N GLU A 79 -1.87 -11.71 -1.33
CA GLU A 79 -3.23 -12.05 -0.89
C GLU A 79 -4.31 -11.67 -1.90
N VAL A 80 -4.16 -10.54 -2.59
CA VAL A 80 -5.17 -10.06 -3.57
C VAL A 80 -4.92 -10.55 -5.00
N ALA A 81 -3.79 -11.19 -5.27
CA ALA A 81 -3.45 -11.72 -6.59
C ALA A 81 -3.61 -13.25 -6.72
N GLU A 82 -4.01 -13.91 -5.64
CA GLU A 82 -4.51 -15.31 -5.63
C GLU A 82 -5.96 -15.35 -6.13
#